data_AF-A0A7S3FY81-F1
#
_entry.id   AF-A0A7S3FY81-F1
#
_cell.length_a   1.000
_cell.length_b   1.000
_cell.length_c   1.000
_cell.angle_alpha   90.00
_cell.angle_beta   90.00
_cell.angle_gamma   90.00
#
_symmetry.space_group_name_H-M   'P 1'
#
loop_
_entity.id
_entity.type
_entity.pdbx_description
1 polymer ?
#
loop_
_entity_poly.entity_id
_entity_poly.type
_entity_poly.pdbx_seq_one_letter_code
_entity_poly.pdbx_strand_id
1 'polypeptide(L)'
;SVSKPLDPQFMENFKNLVAQSNTNDWSQRLQAVNEIGQWVQRHSGVVQQHPPSKFIQLLDVYCKLVQDNNAKVQSKAMSGFQDFLQNPNVRQLVDHNLTMIVQALAANLSSNSFNVKSQNEALFNLLEETTETPSQLVQPLVAQINLPNNRSKPQLIQRLTDLVARGGPWSVVERYVVPLTLPQSKLQSEGTVNPKLREALRTLEQQLKYIIKK
;
A
#
# COMPACT_ATOMS: atom_id res chain seq x y z
N SER A 1 -24.85 7.71 12.43
CA SER A 1 -25.46 6.42 12.78
C SER A 1 -24.56 5.76 13.81
N VAL A 2 -25.04 5.50 15.02
CA VAL A 2 -24.23 4.83 16.06
C VAL A 2 -24.15 3.36 15.66
N SER A 3 -22.97 2.89 15.26
CA SER A 3 -22.77 1.48 14.90
C SER A 3 -23.20 0.61 16.07
N LYS A 4 -24.00 -0.42 15.81
CA LYS A 4 -24.37 -1.39 16.85
C LYS A 4 -23.10 -1.96 17.48
N PRO A 5 -23.09 -2.29 18.78
CA PRO A 5 -21.94 -2.98 19.37
C PRO A 5 -21.71 -4.31 18.64
N LEU A 6 -20.44 -4.62 18.37
CA LEU A 6 -20.05 -5.91 17.80
C LEU A 6 -20.28 -7.00 18.85
N ASP A 7 -20.73 -8.17 18.41
CA ASP A 7 -20.84 -9.36 19.25
C ASP A 7 -19.47 -9.68 19.88
N PRO A 8 -19.37 -9.79 21.22
CA PRO A 8 -18.13 -10.14 21.90
C PRO A 8 -17.50 -11.44 21.39
N GLN A 9 -18.32 -12.47 21.09
CA GLN A 9 -17.81 -13.76 20.61
C GLN A 9 -17.20 -13.62 19.22
N PHE A 10 -17.84 -12.84 18.35
CA PHE A 10 -17.30 -12.50 17.04
C PHE A 10 -15.93 -11.82 17.14
N MET A 11 -15.79 -10.85 18.05
CA MET A 11 -14.53 -10.14 18.26
C MET A 11 -13.44 -11.01 18.89
N GLU A 12 -13.80 -11.96 19.74
CA GLU A 12 -12.87 -12.94 20.28
C GLU A 12 -12.35 -13.88 19.17
N ASN A 13 -13.25 -14.39 18.32
CA ASN A 13 -12.89 -15.19 17.16
C ASN A 13 -11.95 -14.44 16.21
N PHE A 14 -12.23 -13.15 15.97
CA PHE A 14 -11.37 -12.27 15.17
C PHE A 14 -9.98 -12.11 15.79
N LYS A 15 -9.88 -11.86 17.11
CA LYS A 15 -8.59 -11.72 17.81
C LYS A 15 -7.78 -13.02 17.77
N ASN A 16 -8.44 -14.17 17.94
CA ASN A 16 -7.79 -15.48 17.87
C ASN A 16 -7.21 -15.74 16.48
N LEU A 17 -7.96 -15.40 15.42
CA LEU A 17 -7.50 -15.47 14.05
C LEU A 17 -6.26 -14.59 13.81
N VAL A 18 -6.27 -13.34 14.29
CA VAL A 18 -5.11 -12.44 14.20
C VAL A 18 -3.91 -13.02 14.97
N ALA A 19 -4.13 -13.56 16.17
CA ALA A 19 -3.07 -14.15 16.99
C ALA A 19 -2.38 -15.34 16.29
N GLN A 20 -3.13 -16.18 15.57
CA GLN A 20 -2.59 -17.33 14.84
C GLN A 20 -1.59 -16.94 13.73
N SER A 21 -1.71 -15.74 13.16
CA SER A 21 -0.72 -15.23 12.19
C SER A 21 0.62 -14.82 12.82
N ASN A 22 0.69 -14.70 14.15
CA ASN A 22 1.86 -14.25 14.90
C ASN A 22 2.73 -15.39 15.45
N THR A 23 2.80 -16.50 14.72
CA THR A 23 3.60 -17.68 15.05
C THR A 23 4.95 -17.72 14.31
N ASN A 24 5.93 -18.39 14.91
CA ASN A 24 7.25 -18.62 14.30
C ASN A 24 7.22 -19.71 13.22
N ASP A 25 6.22 -20.57 13.23
CA ASP A 25 6.05 -21.65 12.24
C ASP A 25 5.49 -21.10 10.92
N TRP A 26 6.26 -21.24 9.83
CA TRP A 26 5.85 -20.76 8.50
C TRP A 26 4.60 -21.49 7.97
N SER A 27 4.41 -22.75 8.34
CA SER A 27 3.26 -23.55 7.89
C SER A 27 1.96 -23.05 8.52
N GLN A 28 2.01 -22.72 9.81
CA GLN A 28 0.90 -22.10 10.52
C GLN A 28 0.60 -20.68 10.00
N ARG A 29 1.63 -19.87 9.70
CA ARG A 29 1.42 -18.56 9.05
C ARG A 29 0.76 -18.71 7.69
N LEU A 30 1.16 -19.70 6.90
CA LEU A 30 0.54 -19.99 5.60
C LEU A 30 -0.95 -20.37 5.76
N GLN A 31 -1.27 -21.20 6.75
CA GLN A 31 -2.65 -21.53 7.10
C GLN A 31 -3.44 -20.29 7.54
N ALA A 32 -2.87 -19.46 8.39
CA ALA A 32 -3.50 -18.23 8.87
C ALA A 32 -3.87 -17.28 7.71
N VAL A 33 -3.03 -17.15 6.67
CA VAL A 33 -3.40 -16.36 5.47
C VAL A 33 -4.68 -16.87 4.82
N ASN A 34 -4.84 -18.20 4.70
CA ASN A 34 -6.05 -18.80 4.13
C ASN A 34 -7.28 -18.54 4.99
N GLU A 35 -7.13 -18.72 6.31
CA GLU A 35 -8.22 -18.54 7.26
C GLU A 35 -8.67 -17.08 7.34
N ILE A 36 -7.73 -16.13 7.26
CA ILE A 36 -8.03 -14.70 7.18
C ILE A 36 -8.81 -14.38 5.90
N GLY A 37 -8.36 -14.88 4.74
CA GLY A 37 -9.08 -14.69 3.48
C GLY A 37 -10.52 -15.22 3.55
N GLN A 38 -10.71 -16.43 4.08
CA GLN A 38 -12.04 -17.02 4.26
C GLN A 38 -12.89 -16.23 5.26
N TRP A 39 -12.31 -15.78 6.37
CA TRP A 39 -13.00 -14.99 7.37
C TRP A 39 -13.49 -13.65 6.78
N VAL A 40 -12.64 -12.97 6.01
CA VAL A 40 -13.00 -11.71 5.35
C VAL A 40 -14.14 -11.95 4.35
N GLN A 41 -14.06 -12.98 3.52
CA GLN A 41 -15.14 -13.31 2.58
C GLN A 41 -16.49 -13.52 3.30
N ARG A 42 -16.49 -14.27 4.40
CA ARG A 42 -17.71 -14.57 5.18
C ARG A 42 -18.28 -13.36 5.94
N HIS A 43 -17.43 -12.48 6.43
CA HIS A 43 -17.82 -11.40 7.35
C HIS A 43 -17.64 -10.00 6.78
N SER A 44 -17.36 -9.87 5.48
CA SER A 44 -17.07 -8.58 4.84
C SER A 44 -18.18 -7.54 5.03
N GLY A 45 -19.45 -7.94 5.04
CA GLY A 45 -20.57 -7.03 5.34
C GLY A 45 -20.53 -6.45 6.76
N VAL A 46 -20.04 -7.21 7.74
CA VAL A 46 -19.80 -6.71 9.11
C VAL A 46 -18.62 -5.75 9.11
N VAL A 47 -17.54 -6.06 8.38
CA VAL A 47 -16.39 -5.15 8.26
C VAL A 47 -16.81 -3.79 7.70
N GLN A 48 -17.66 -3.78 6.67
CA GLN A 48 -18.16 -2.56 6.03
C GLN A 48 -19.01 -1.67 6.96
N GLN A 49 -19.79 -2.27 7.86
CA GLN A 49 -20.77 -1.54 8.69
C GLN A 49 -20.16 -0.86 9.92
N HIS A 50 -18.89 -1.11 10.22
CA HIS A 50 -18.24 -0.64 11.42
C HIS A 50 -16.99 0.20 11.11
N PRO A 51 -16.54 1.04 12.06
CA PRO A 51 -15.37 1.89 11.84
C PRO A 51 -14.12 1.06 11.50
N PRO A 52 -13.29 1.50 10.53
CA PRO A 52 -12.05 0.84 10.14
C PRO A 52 -11.12 0.47 11.31
N SER A 53 -11.08 1.29 12.36
CA SER A 53 -10.25 1.06 13.55
C SER A 53 -10.55 -0.25 14.28
N LYS A 54 -11.75 -0.84 14.11
CA LYS A 54 -12.09 -2.14 14.71
C LYS A 54 -11.42 -3.32 14.02
N PHE A 55 -11.04 -3.15 12.75
CA PHE A 55 -10.53 -4.23 11.89
C PHE A 55 -9.16 -3.92 11.29
N ILE A 56 -8.49 -2.86 11.74
CA ILE A 56 -7.13 -2.48 11.30
C ILE A 56 -6.12 -3.63 11.42
N GLN A 57 -6.31 -4.53 12.38
CA GLN A 57 -5.45 -5.70 12.56
C GLN A 57 -5.46 -6.66 11.36
N LEU A 58 -6.49 -6.66 10.50
CA LEU A 58 -6.45 -7.39 9.23
C LEU A 58 -5.34 -6.86 8.34
N LEU A 59 -5.23 -5.53 8.23
CA LEU A 59 -4.21 -4.88 7.44
C LEU A 59 -2.83 -5.02 8.07
N ASP A 60 -2.72 -4.94 9.40
CA ASP A 60 -1.45 -5.20 10.11
C ASP A 60 -0.91 -6.58 9.74
N VAL A 61 -1.78 -7.60 9.76
CA VAL A 61 -1.40 -8.98 9.42
C VAL A 61 -1.01 -9.10 7.95
N TYR A 62 -1.82 -8.60 7.02
CA TYR A 62 -1.46 -8.66 5.59
C TYR A 62 -0.15 -7.91 5.31
N CYS A 63 0.02 -6.69 5.83
CA CYS A 63 1.23 -5.87 5.68
C CYS A 63 2.47 -6.57 6.23
N LYS A 64 2.35 -7.26 7.37
CA LYS A 64 3.41 -8.09 7.94
C LYS A 64 3.73 -9.29 7.03
N LEU A 65 2.72 -10.04 6.59
CA LEU A 65 2.92 -11.30 5.87
C LEU A 65 3.34 -11.10 4.41
N VAL A 66 2.99 -9.97 3.77
CA VAL A 66 3.57 -9.64 2.45
C VAL A 66 5.06 -9.28 2.53
N GLN A 67 5.60 -9.12 3.73
CA GLN A 67 7.03 -8.93 3.99
C GLN A 67 7.65 -10.17 4.68
N ASP A 68 6.97 -11.32 4.67
CA ASP A 68 7.47 -12.52 5.35
C ASP A 68 8.80 -13.00 4.75
N ASN A 69 9.70 -13.45 5.62
CA ASN A 69 10.99 -14.01 5.22
C ASN A 69 10.85 -15.34 4.46
N ASN A 70 9.73 -16.05 4.63
CA ASN A 70 9.42 -17.26 3.89
C ASN A 70 8.68 -16.92 2.59
N ALA A 71 9.31 -17.20 1.45
CA ALA A 71 8.76 -16.88 0.13
C ALA A 71 7.38 -17.52 -0.17
N LYS A 72 7.07 -18.69 0.42
CA LYS A 72 5.75 -19.33 0.23
C LYS A 72 4.67 -18.57 0.98
N VAL A 73 4.95 -18.18 2.23
CA VAL A 73 4.04 -17.34 3.03
C VAL A 73 3.86 -15.99 2.36
N GLN A 74 4.95 -15.35 1.94
CA GLN A 74 4.93 -14.06 1.26
C GLN A 74 4.08 -14.08 -0.02
N SER A 75 4.35 -15.04 -0.92
CA SER A 75 3.60 -15.18 -2.18
C SER A 75 2.12 -15.44 -1.92
N LYS A 76 1.79 -16.29 -0.94
CA LYS A 76 0.41 -16.57 -0.59
C LYS A 76 -0.28 -15.35 0.04
N ALA A 77 0.42 -14.59 0.88
CA ALA A 77 -0.07 -13.36 1.48
C ALA A 77 -0.33 -12.29 0.41
N MET A 78 0.55 -12.15 -0.59
CA MET A 78 0.34 -11.22 -1.71
C MET A 78 -0.92 -11.57 -2.51
N SER A 79 -1.10 -12.86 -2.85
CA SER A 79 -2.33 -13.33 -3.52
C SER A 79 -3.57 -13.11 -2.64
N GLY A 80 -3.53 -13.45 -1.36
CA GLY A 80 -4.65 -13.21 -0.45
C GLY A 80 -4.95 -11.72 -0.24
N PHE A 81 -3.94 -10.85 -0.33
CA PHE A 81 -4.14 -9.41 -0.23
C PHE A 81 -4.75 -8.85 -1.52
N GLN A 82 -4.47 -9.42 -2.69
CA GLN A 82 -5.17 -9.07 -3.93
C GLN A 82 -6.68 -9.35 -3.80
N ASP A 83 -7.04 -10.55 -3.34
CA ASP A 83 -8.45 -10.92 -3.10
C ASP A 83 -9.12 -9.97 -2.08
N PHE A 84 -8.36 -9.57 -1.05
CA PHE A 84 -8.82 -8.62 -0.04
C PHE A 84 -9.06 -7.22 -0.64
N LEU A 85 -8.13 -6.67 -1.43
CA LEU A 85 -8.28 -5.36 -2.06
C LEU A 85 -9.42 -5.33 -3.09
N GLN A 86 -9.71 -6.44 -3.75
CA GLN A 86 -10.83 -6.57 -4.69
C GLN A 86 -12.19 -6.62 -4.00
N ASN A 87 -12.25 -6.83 -2.67
CA ASN A 87 -13.51 -6.90 -1.95
C ASN A 87 -14.04 -5.48 -1.66
N PRO A 88 -15.15 -5.05 -2.27
CA PRO A 88 -15.67 -3.68 -2.11
C PRO A 88 -16.08 -3.37 -0.66
N ASN A 89 -16.43 -4.39 0.12
CA ASN A 89 -16.87 -4.22 1.51
C ASN A 89 -15.72 -3.88 2.47
N VAL A 90 -14.47 -4.07 2.07
CA VAL A 90 -13.30 -3.66 2.88
C VAL A 90 -12.62 -2.40 2.37
N ARG A 91 -13.16 -1.76 1.31
CA ARG A 91 -12.57 -0.58 0.69
C ARG A 91 -12.33 0.57 1.67
N GLN A 92 -13.32 0.88 2.51
CA GLN A 92 -13.17 1.91 3.53
C GLN A 92 -12.02 1.61 4.49
N LEU A 93 -11.83 0.33 4.85
CA LEU A 93 -10.73 -0.10 5.70
C LEU A 93 -9.37 0.13 5.00
N VAL A 94 -9.27 -0.16 3.71
CA VAL A 94 -8.08 0.10 2.89
C VAL A 94 -7.77 1.60 2.81
N ASP A 95 -8.75 2.42 2.42
CA ASP A 95 -8.57 3.86 2.18
C ASP A 95 -8.14 4.61 3.45
N HIS A 96 -8.59 4.19 4.63
CA HIS A 96 -8.18 4.79 5.91
C HIS A 96 -6.75 4.45 6.32
N ASN A 97 -6.14 3.44 5.71
CA ASN A 97 -4.87 2.86 6.13
C ASN A 97 -3.83 2.80 5.00
N LEU A 98 -4.01 3.59 3.93
CA LEU A 98 -3.13 3.62 2.76
C LEU A 98 -1.65 3.81 3.12
N THR A 99 -1.33 4.62 4.13
CA THR A 99 0.07 4.82 4.57
C THR A 99 0.76 3.51 4.95
N MET A 100 0.08 2.66 5.72
CA MET A 100 0.63 1.38 6.16
C MET A 100 0.80 0.42 4.98
N ILE A 101 -0.20 0.37 4.10
CA ILE A 101 -0.19 -0.50 2.92
C ILE A 101 0.93 -0.09 1.97
N VAL A 102 1.01 1.20 1.63
CA VAL A 102 2.05 1.74 0.74
C VAL A 102 3.44 1.52 1.33
N GLN A 103 3.63 1.68 2.63
CA GLN A 103 4.88 1.32 3.30
C GLN A 103 5.20 -0.17 3.14
N ALA A 104 4.21 -1.04 3.31
CA ALA A 104 4.39 -2.48 3.22
C ALA A 104 4.87 -2.88 1.80
N LEU A 105 4.20 -2.37 0.78
CA LEU A 105 4.49 -2.64 -0.63
C LEU A 105 5.79 -1.98 -1.10
N ALA A 106 6.13 -0.78 -0.60
CA ALA A 106 7.34 -0.06 -0.98
C ALA A 106 8.62 -0.83 -0.58
N ALA A 107 8.59 -1.55 0.54
CA ALA A 107 9.72 -2.38 0.97
C ALA A 107 10.04 -3.51 -0.03
N ASN A 108 9.03 -4.04 -0.71
CA ASN A 108 9.16 -5.15 -1.65
C ASN A 108 9.59 -4.71 -3.07
N LEU A 109 9.49 -3.43 -3.42
CA LEU A 109 9.95 -2.90 -4.72
C LEU A 109 11.44 -3.20 -4.98
N SER A 110 12.24 -3.23 -3.92
CA SER A 110 13.67 -3.56 -3.97
C SER A 110 14.00 -5.04 -3.82
N SER A 111 13.02 -5.95 -3.81
CA SER A 111 13.25 -7.40 -3.65
C SER A 111 14.13 -7.97 -4.77
N ASN A 112 15.05 -8.89 -4.47
CA ASN A 112 15.84 -9.57 -5.50
C ASN A 112 15.06 -10.68 -6.21
N SER A 113 13.93 -11.11 -5.65
CA SER A 113 13.07 -12.13 -6.27
C SER A 113 12.19 -11.52 -7.35
N PHE A 114 12.34 -12.01 -8.59
CA PHE A 114 11.50 -11.59 -9.72
C PHE A 114 10.01 -11.85 -9.44
N ASN A 115 9.68 -13.00 -8.85
CA ASN A 115 8.31 -13.35 -8.51
C ASN A 115 7.70 -12.34 -7.51
N VAL A 116 8.44 -12.03 -6.44
CA VAL A 116 7.99 -11.07 -5.41
C VAL A 116 7.82 -9.68 -6.02
N LYS A 117 8.76 -9.23 -6.87
CA LYS A 117 8.64 -7.97 -7.59
C LYS A 117 7.39 -7.91 -8.47
N SER A 118 7.16 -8.94 -9.28
CA SER A 118 6.02 -9.02 -10.19
C SER A 118 4.68 -9.01 -9.45
N GLN A 119 4.54 -9.83 -8.40
CA GLN A 119 3.34 -9.86 -7.57
C GLN A 119 3.12 -8.55 -6.81
N ASN A 120 4.18 -7.94 -6.28
CA ASN A 120 4.11 -6.67 -5.58
C ASN A 120 3.72 -5.52 -6.52
N GLU A 121 4.23 -5.52 -7.76
CA GLU A 121 3.85 -4.55 -8.80
C GLU A 121 2.36 -4.66 -9.13
N ALA A 122 1.86 -5.89 -9.34
CA ALA A 122 0.44 -6.13 -9.56
C ALA A 122 -0.44 -5.70 -8.37
N LEU A 123 0.02 -5.97 -7.14
CA LEU A 123 -0.70 -5.57 -5.92
C LEU A 123 -0.72 -4.05 -5.73
N PHE A 124 0.36 -3.35 -6.08
CA PHE A 124 0.42 -1.89 -6.06
C PHE A 124 -0.53 -1.28 -7.12
N ASN A 125 -0.54 -1.83 -8.33
CA ASN A 125 -1.44 -1.37 -9.40
C ASN A 125 -2.91 -1.57 -8.97
N LEU A 126 -3.22 -2.73 -8.40
CA LEU A 126 -4.55 -3.01 -7.87
C LEU A 126 -4.93 -2.03 -6.74
N LEU A 127 -4.01 -1.69 -5.83
CA LEU A 127 -4.25 -0.68 -4.80
C LEU A 127 -4.60 0.68 -5.43
N GLU A 128 -3.83 1.11 -6.43
CA GLU A 128 -4.07 2.37 -7.16
C GLU A 128 -5.42 2.38 -7.89
N GLU A 129 -5.83 1.24 -8.45
CA GLU A 129 -7.11 1.07 -9.17
C GLU A 129 -8.31 0.99 -8.22
N THR A 130 -8.13 0.40 -7.04
CA THR A 130 -9.21 0.17 -6.08
C THR A 130 -9.40 1.32 -5.09
N THR A 131 -8.40 2.19 -4.89
CA THR A 131 -8.54 3.38 -4.05
C THR A 131 -9.60 4.33 -4.60
N GLU A 132 -10.56 4.77 -3.78
CA GLU A 132 -11.67 5.62 -4.24
C GLU A 132 -11.22 6.97 -4.78
N THR A 133 -10.29 7.60 -4.06
CA THR A 133 -9.75 8.90 -4.45
C THR A 133 -8.23 8.74 -4.67
N PRO A 134 -7.76 8.58 -5.92
CA PRO A 134 -6.34 8.33 -6.21
C PRO A 134 -5.38 9.36 -5.60
N SER A 135 -5.81 10.63 -5.41
CA SER A 135 -5.00 11.66 -4.77
C SER A 135 -4.67 11.36 -3.30
N GLN A 136 -5.41 10.47 -2.63
CA GLN A 136 -5.10 10.01 -1.27
C GLN A 136 -3.81 9.20 -1.19
N LEU A 137 -3.34 8.62 -2.31
CA LEU A 137 -2.07 7.89 -2.39
C LEU A 137 -0.86 8.82 -2.49
N VAL A 138 -1.04 10.08 -2.86
CA VAL A 138 0.07 11.04 -3.04
C VAL A 138 0.89 11.18 -1.76
N GLN A 139 0.25 11.48 -0.63
CA GLN A 139 0.96 11.71 0.62
C GLN A 139 1.67 10.42 1.14
N PRO A 140 1.04 9.23 1.16
CA PRO A 140 1.72 7.97 1.44
C PRO A 140 2.96 7.71 0.56
N LEU A 141 2.85 7.91 -0.76
CA LEU A 141 3.96 7.71 -1.69
C LEU A 141 5.10 8.71 -1.42
N VAL A 142 4.76 9.98 -1.27
CA VAL A 142 5.73 11.04 -0.94
C VAL A 142 6.44 10.76 0.38
N ALA A 143 5.73 10.26 1.40
CA ALA A 143 6.33 9.85 2.65
C ALA A 143 7.38 8.73 2.46
N GLN A 144 7.08 7.72 1.64
CA GLN A 144 8.03 6.65 1.33
C GLN A 144 9.22 7.14 0.48
N ILE A 145 9.00 8.06 -0.45
CA ILE A 145 10.07 8.67 -1.27
C ILE A 145 11.08 9.42 -0.40
N ASN A 146 10.61 10.07 0.67
CA ASN A 146 11.47 10.82 1.57
C ASN A 146 12.31 9.94 2.52
N LEU A 147 12.06 8.63 2.58
CA LEU A 147 12.87 7.72 3.37
C LEU A 147 14.29 7.54 2.78
N PRO A 148 15.28 7.11 3.59
CA PRO A 148 16.65 6.91 3.10
C PRO A 148 16.84 5.82 2.04
N ASN A 149 15.85 4.94 1.81
CA ASN A 149 15.97 3.83 0.88
C ASN A 149 15.98 4.31 -0.58
N ASN A 150 17.17 4.52 -1.13
CA ASN A 150 17.33 5.03 -2.51
C ASN A 150 16.95 4.04 -3.61
N ARG A 151 16.78 2.74 -3.31
CA ARG A 151 16.57 1.71 -4.35
C ARG A 151 15.16 1.73 -4.92
N SER A 152 14.14 1.97 -4.10
CA SER A 152 12.73 1.98 -4.51
C SER A 152 12.26 3.35 -5.03
N LYS A 153 12.99 4.44 -4.74
CA LYS A 153 12.60 5.81 -5.13
C LYS A 153 12.27 5.99 -6.60
N PRO A 154 13.04 5.45 -7.58
CA PRO A 154 12.69 5.62 -8.99
C PRO A 154 11.30 5.07 -9.32
N GLN A 155 10.95 3.89 -8.78
CA GLN A 155 9.66 3.25 -9.00
C GLN A 155 8.53 4.02 -8.30
N LEU A 156 8.76 4.50 -7.07
CA LEU A 156 7.79 5.32 -6.34
C LEU A 156 7.52 6.66 -7.03
N ILE A 157 8.56 7.31 -7.58
CA ILE A 157 8.41 8.56 -8.34
C ILE A 157 7.69 8.33 -9.65
N GLN A 158 7.94 7.21 -10.34
CA GLN A 158 7.19 6.87 -11.55
C GLN A 158 5.70 6.73 -11.22
N ARG A 159 5.34 5.97 -10.17
CA ARG A 159 3.95 5.84 -9.71
C ARG A 159 3.32 7.18 -9.34
N LEU A 160 4.07 8.05 -8.66
CA LEU A 160 3.61 9.40 -8.35
C LEU A 160 3.37 10.23 -9.61
N THR A 161 4.24 10.09 -10.61
CA THR A 161 4.08 10.74 -11.93
C THR A 161 2.81 10.27 -12.61
N ASP A 162 2.55 8.96 -12.61
CA ASP A 162 1.37 8.37 -13.23
C ASP A 162 0.08 8.82 -12.53
N LEU A 163 0.08 8.89 -11.19
CA LEU A 163 -1.05 9.42 -10.41
C LEU A 163 -1.30 10.90 -10.71
N VAL A 164 -0.25 11.71 -10.80
CA VAL A 164 -0.35 13.13 -11.18
C VAL A 164 -0.89 13.27 -12.60
N ALA A 165 -0.52 12.39 -13.52
CA ALA A 165 -1.02 12.37 -14.89
C ALA A 165 -2.51 11.99 -15.00
N ARG A 166 -3.01 11.11 -14.11
CA ARG A 166 -4.45 10.76 -14.02
C ARG A 166 -5.32 11.92 -13.55
N GLY A 167 -4.73 12.95 -12.95
CA GLY A 167 -5.43 14.11 -12.45
C GLY A 167 -5.88 13.96 -11.00
N GLY A 168 -5.96 15.11 -10.31
CA GLY A 168 -6.34 15.22 -8.92
C GLY A 168 -6.32 16.69 -8.49
N PRO A 169 -6.69 17.02 -7.25
CA PRO A 169 -6.66 18.39 -6.78
C PRO A 169 -5.24 18.96 -6.87
N TRP A 170 -5.08 20.06 -7.63
CA TRP A 170 -3.77 20.71 -7.78
C TRP A 170 -3.16 21.10 -6.43
N SER A 171 -4.00 21.51 -5.46
CA SER A 171 -3.56 21.83 -4.10
C SER A 171 -2.80 20.69 -3.40
N VAL A 172 -3.13 19.42 -3.69
CA VAL A 172 -2.41 18.25 -3.16
C VAL A 172 -1.08 18.10 -3.89
N VAL A 173 -1.07 18.22 -5.21
CA VAL A 173 0.15 18.12 -6.04
C VAL A 173 1.14 19.22 -5.69
N GLU A 174 0.68 20.46 -5.61
CA GLU A 174 1.45 21.63 -5.24
C GLU A 174 2.07 21.48 -3.84
N ARG A 175 1.28 21.01 -2.87
CA ARG A 175 1.75 20.86 -1.49
C ARG A 175 2.76 19.74 -1.30
N TYR A 176 2.59 18.61 -1.96
CA TYR A 176 3.36 17.39 -1.64
C TYR A 176 4.34 16.97 -2.73
N VAL A 177 4.03 17.22 -4.01
CA VAL A 177 4.79 16.70 -5.15
C VAL A 177 5.78 17.74 -5.68
N VAL A 178 5.35 18.99 -5.86
CA VAL A 178 6.23 20.07 -6.34
C VAL A 178 7.52 20.20 -5.51
N PRO A 179 7.50 20.15 -4.16
CA PRO A 179 8.71 20.24 -3.35
C PRO A 179 9.77 19.17 -3.67
N LEU A 180 9.36 18.00 -4.15
CA LEU A 180 10.28 16.91 -4.51
C LEU A 180 11.17 17.27 -5.70
N THR A 181 10.67 18.14 -6.59
CA THR A 181 11.33 18.53 -7.84
C THR A 181 12.18 19.80 -7.70
N LEU A 182 12.07 20.53 -6.60
CA LEU A 182 12.83 21.77 -6.41
C LEU A 182 14.35 21.48 -6.36
N PRO A 183 15.20 22.39 -6.86
CA PRO A 183 16.66 22.20 -6.85
C PRO A 183 17.25 21.93 -5.47
N GLN A 184 16.62 22.46 -4.41
CA GLN A 184 17.04 22.27 -3.02
C GLN A 184 16.60 20.93 -2.41
N SER A 185 15.78 20.16 -3.13
CA SER A 185 15.31 18.85 -2.67
C SER A 185 16.48 17.88 -2.52
N LYS A 186 16.49 17.12 -1.42
CA LYS A 186 17.46 16.05 -1.20
C LYS A 186 17.44 15.04 -2.35
N LEU A 187 16.29 14.81 -2.98
CA LEU A 187 16.16 13.89 -4.12
C LEU A 187 16.99 14.31 -5.34
N GLN A 188 17.16 15.61 -5.58
CA GLN A 188 17.99 16.09 -6.69
C GLN A 188 19.45 15.71 -6.46
N SER A 189 19.94 15.87 -5.22
CA SER A 189 21.30 15.42 -4.87
C SER A 189 21.46 13.90 -5.00
N GLU A 190 20.48 13.11 -4.59
CA GLU A 190 20.50 11.65 -4.74
C GLU A 190 20.41 11.21 -6.20
N GLY A 191 19.73 11.99 -7.05
CA GLY A 191 19.66 11.75 -8.49
C GLY A 191 21.02 11.85 -9.18
N THR A 192 21.96 12.63 -8.64
CA THR A 192 23.31 12.74 -9.22
C THR A 192 24.06 11.40 -9.21
N VAL A 193 23.83 10.58 -8.18
CA VAL A 193 24.47 9.27 -8.00
C VAL A 193 23.59 8.09 -8.46
N ASN A 194 22.30 8.33 -8.72
CA ASN A 194 21.36 7.31 -9.19
C ASN A 194 20.70 7.76 -10.51
N PRO A 195 21.20 7.30 -11.68
CA PRO A 195 20.67 7.69 -12.99
C PRO A 195 19.19 7.39 -13.19
N LYS A 196 18.68 6.30 -12.61
CA LYS A 196 17.25 5.93 -12.69
C LYS A 196 16.38 6.91 -11.90
N LEU A 197 16.86 7.36 -10.74
CA LEU A 197 16.18 8.36 -9.94
C LEU A 197 16.13 9.70 -10.67
N ARG A 198 17.26 10.13 -11.24
CA ARG A 198 17.33 11.36 -12.05
C ARG A 198 16.35 11.35 -13.22
N GLU A 199 16.24 10.22 -13.92
CA GLU A 199 15.30 10.10 -15.04
C GLU A 199 13.85 10.16 -14.55
N ALA A 200 13.50 9.43 -13.48
CA ALA A 200 12.16 9.49 -12.90
C ALA A 200 11.77 10.91 -12.44
N LEU A 201 12.70 11.65 -11.81
CA LEU A 201 12.49 13.05 -11.42
C LEU A 201 12.28 13.96 -12.63
N ARG A 202 13.04 13.77 -13.71
CA ARG A 202 12.87 14.54 -14.95
C ARG A 202 11.49 14.31 -15.56
N THR A 203 11.02 13.06 -15.60
CA THR A 203 9.67 12.74 -16.09
C THR A 203 8.61 13.42 -15.24
N LEU A 204 8.75 13.37 -13.91
CA LEU A 204 7.84 14.07 -12.99
C LEU A 204 7.83 15.59 -13.24
N GLU A 205 9.00 16.22 -13.39
CA GLU A 205 9.14 17.64 -13.70
C GLU A 205 8.45 18.03 -15.00
N GLN A 206 8.62 17.21 -16.05
CA GLN A 206 7.95 17.43 -17.34
C GLN A 206 6.43 17.35 -17.21
N GLN A 207 5.94 16.35 -16.47
CA GLN A 207 4.51 16.18 -16.20
C GLN A 207 3.92 17.37 -15.44
N LEU A 208 4.61 17.87 -14.42
CA LEU A 208 4.18 19.05 -13.67
C LEU A 208 4.14 20.31 -14.55
N LYS A 209 5.16 20.53 -15.38
CA LYS A 209 5.20 21.65 -16.34
C LYS A 209 4.05 21.59 -17.34
N TYR A 210 3.67 20.39 -17.77
CA TYR A 210 2.53 20.21 -18.68
C TYR A 210 1.21 20.59 -18.01
N ILE A 211 1.01 20.20 -16.75
CA ILE A 211 -0.20 20.51 -15.98
C ILE A 211 -0.32 22.01 -15.71
N ILE A 212 0.76 22.69 -15.32
CA ILE A 212 0.76 24.14 -15.00
C ILE A 212 0.43 24.99 -16.23
N LYS A 213 0.75 24.51 -17.45
CA LYS A 213 0.49 25.23 -18.70
C LYS A 213 -0.93 25.08 -19.23
N LYS A 214 -1.70 24.11 -18.72
CA LYS A 214 -3.11 23.91 -19.07
C LYS A 214 -4.01 24.77 -18.20
#